data_AF-A0A8H7CF54-F1
#
_entry.id   AF-A0A8H7CF54-F1
#
_cell.length_a   1.000
_cell.length_b   1.000
_cell.length_c   1.000
_cell.angle_alpha   90.00
_cell.angle_beta   90.00
_cell.angle_gamma   90.00
#
_symmetry.space_group_name_H-M   'P 1'
#
loop_
_entity.id
_entity.type
_entity.pdbx_description
1 polymer ?
#
loop_
_entity_poly.entity_id
_entity_poly.type
_entity_poly.pdbx_seq_one_letter_code
_entity_poly.pdbx_strand_id
1 'polypeptide(L)'
;MLPQIACRKVYLRIRDQLLEENLVTEQQISQCRRLFDGRGKLFSHSTVFRLSQEFPANFSRELHLTVVGSEELLYLNFSLYRTLADGLQRFPWTGSGLACFEPSNSPQYAGRRVVHLRITKIVTPVACTIEGYKGWLLKPEEGQLLTHLPRGHRTPEPWAYDIDAKRNLAAALRILWNSSRIP
;
A
#
# COMPACT_ATOMS: atom_id res chain seq x y z
N MET A 1 3.32 0.94 -13.23
CA MET A 1 2.80 0.69 -14.60
C MET A 1 3.80 -0.10 -15.46
N LEU A 2 5.09 0.23 -15.43
CA LEU A 2 6.13 -0.46 -16.23
C LEU A 2 6.11 -2.00 -16.18
N PRO A 3 5.88 -2.67 -15.03
CA PRO A 3 5.79 -4.12 -15.04
C PRO A 3 4.64 -4.72 -15.87
N GLN A 4 3.50 -4.04 -15.91
CA GLN A 4 2.38 -4.45 -16.75
C GLN A 4 2.75 -4.31 -18.23
N ILE A 5 3.43 -3.21 -18.57
CA ILE A 5 3.95 -2.93 -19.92
C ILE A 5 4.97 -4.00 -20.35
N ALA A 6 5.88 -4.39 -19.45
CA ALA A 6 6.89 -5.40 -19.72
C ALA A 6 6.29 -6.80 -19.99
N CYS A 7 5.20 -7.15 -19.30
CA CYS A 7 4.67 -8.52 -19.27
C CYS A 7 3.48 -8.79 -20.21
N ARG A 8 2.66 -7.80 -20.58
CA ARG A 8 1.41 -8.06 -21.33
C ARG A 8 1.55 -7.74 -22.81
N LYS A 9 1.07 -8.66 -23.66
CA LYS A 9 1.02 -8.49 -25.12
C LYS A 9 0.20 -7.26 -25.57
N VAL A 10 -0.78 -6.82 -24.80
CA VAL A 10 -1.57 -5.61 -25.13
C VAL A 10 -0.73 -4.33 -25.11
N TYR A 11 0.39 -4.33 -24.38
CA TYR A 11 1.28 -3.17 -24.26
C TYR A 11 2.53 -3.27 -25.11
N LEU A 12 2.61 -4.20 -26.08
CA LEU A 12 3.80 -4.36 -26.95
C LEU A 12 4.21 -3.02 -27.58
N ARG A 13 3.26 -2.34 -28.23
CA ARG A 13 3.54 -1.05 -28.88
C ARG A 13 4.06 0.02 -27.92
N ILE A 14 3.46 0.13 -26.73
CA ILE A 14 3.91 1.09 -25.71
C ILE A 14 5.32 0.71 -25.22
N ARG A 15 5.57 -0.58 -24.98
CA ARG A 15 6.89 -1.04 -24.57
C ARG A 15 7.96 -0.74 -25.61
N ASP A 16 7.66 -1.06 -26.88
CA ASP A 16 8.60 -0.88 -27.98
C ASP A 16 8.91 0.61 -28.16
N GLN A 17 7.90 1.48 -28.06
CA GLN A 17 8.10 2.94 -28.06
C GLN A 17 8.95 3.42 -26.87
N LEU A 18 8.72 2.92 -25.65
CA LEU A 18 9.54 3.30 -24.48
C LEU A 18 11.01 2.86 -24.63
N LEU A 19 11.26 1.75 -25.32
CA LEU A 19 12.61 1.27 -25.64
C LEU A 19 13.27 2.13 -26.73
N GLU A 20 12.54 2.44 -27.80
CA GLU A 20 13.00 3.33 -28.88
C GLU A 20 13.37 4.72 -28.38
N GLU A 21 12.56 5.27 -27.47
CA GLU A 21 12.79 6.58 -26.85
C GLU A 21 13.83 6.53 -25.71
N ASN A 22 14.44 5.38 -25.42
CA ASN A 22 15.37 5.15 -24.31
C ASN A 22 14.82 5.54 -22.93
N LEU A 23 13.49 5.55 -22.78
CA LEU A 23 12.82 5.80 -21.49
C LEU A 23 12.93 4.58 -20.56
N VAL A 24 13.15 3.40 -21.14
CA VAL A 24 13.45 2.15 -20.44
C VAL A 24 14.50 1.35 -21.20
N THR A 25 15.21 0.46 -20.51
CA THR A 25 16.20 -0.44 -21.12
C THR A 25 15.67 -1.87 -21.27
N GLU A 26 16.23 -2.63 -22.20
CA GLU A 26 15.94 -4.07 -22.34
C GLU A 26 16.25 -4.84 -21.05
N GLN A 27 17.26 -4.42 -20.29
CA GLN A 27 17.58 -4.96 -18.99
C GLN A 27 16.44 -4.72 -17.98
N GLN A 28 15.90 -3.50 -17.93
CA GLN A 28 14.77 -3.15 -17.06
C GLN A 28 13.49 -3.91 -17.45
N ILE A 29 13.22 -4.08 -18.74
CA ILE A 29 12.10 -4.90 -19.23
C ILE A 29 12.28 -6.37 -18.86
N SER A 30 13.47 -6.92 -19.09
CA SER A 30 13.79 -8.31 -18.75
C SER A 30 13.69 -8.55 -17.24
N GLN A 31 14.18 -7.62 -16.43
CA GLN A 31 14.05 -7.65 -14.97
C GLN A 31 12.58 -7.60 -14.54
N CYS A 32 11.78 -6.70 -15.12
CA CYS A 32 10.34 -6.65 -14.92
C CYS A 32 9.61 -7.90 -15.40
N ARG A 33 10.15 -8.67 -16.35
CA ARG A 33 9.57 -9.98 -16.71
C ARG A 33 9.95 -11.04 -15.70
N ARG A 34 11.25 -11.16 -15.36
CA ARG A 34 11.73 -12.13 -14.36
C ARG A 34 11.05 -11.99 -13.00
N LEU A 35 10.83 -10.76 -12.55
CA LEU A 35 10.17 -10.50 -11.26
C LEU A 35 8.70 -10.97 -11.24
N PHE A 36 8.10 -11.18 -12.41
CA PHE A 36 6.68 -11.41 -12.58
C PHE A 36 6.34 -12.74 -13.27
N ASP A 37 7.31 -13.42 -13.88
CA ASP A 37 7.10 -14.68 -14.57
C ASP A 37 6.67 -15.77 -13.56
N GLY A 38 5.56 -16.44 -13.85
CA GLY A 38 4.94 -17.44 -12.96
C GLY A 38 4.21 -16.89 -11.71
N ARG A 39 4.30 -15.60 -11.38
CA ARG A 39 3.61 -15.00 -10.22
C ARG A 39 2.24 -14.48 -10.64
N GLY A 40 1.27 -15.39 -10.58
CA GLY A 40 -0.11 -15.17 -10.97
C GLY A 40 -0.70 -13.81 -10.57
N LYS A 41 -1.46 -13.23 -11.49
CA LYS A 41 -2.35 -12.08 -11.34
C LYS A 41 -1.70 -10.78 -10.84
N LEU A 42 -0.94 -10.13 -11.72
CA LEU A 42 -0.77 -8.66 -11.79
C LEU A 42 -2.10 -7.88 -11.96
N PHE A 43 -3.24 -8.56 -11.86
CA PHE A 43 -4.55 -8.07 -12.26
C PHE A 43 -5.10 -7.18 -11.13
N SER A 44 -5.25 -5.89 -11.43
CA SER A 44 -6.00 -4.86 -10.66
C SER A 44 -5.36 -4.22 -9.43
N HIS A 45 -4.20 -4.69 -8.96
CA HIS A 45 -3.57 -4.15 -7.74
C HIS A 45 -2.65 -2.96 -8.03
N SER A 46 -2.66 -1.98 -7.12
CA SER A 46 -1.79 -0.81 -7.23
C SER A 46 -0.33 -1.21 -7.03
N THR A 47 0.58 -0.61 -7.82
CA THR A 47 2.03 -0.86 -7.70
C THR A 47 2.68 0.28 -6.94
N VAL A 48 3.48 -0.04 -5.92
CA VAL A 48 4.21 0.93 -5.10
C VAL A 48 5.70 0.59 -5.12
N PHE A 49 6.56 1.58 -5.35
CA PHE A 49 8.01 1.39 -5.44
C PHE A 49 8.81 2.36 -4.56
N ARG A 50 8.15 3.33 -3.92
CA ARG A 50 8.75 4.23 -2.95
C ARG A 50 7.76 4.67 -1.87
N LEU A 51 8.28 5.17 -0.75
CA LEU A 51 7.48 5.88 0.24
C LEU A 51 6.96 7.19 -0.34
N SER A 52 5.87 7.69 0.23
CA SER A 52 5.12 8.87 -0.18
C SER A 52 4.51 8.81 -1.58
N GLN A 53 4.65 7.68 -2.29
CA GLN A 53 3.91 7.42 -3.52
C GLN A 53 2.45 7.12 -3.17
N GLU A 54 1.55 7.87 -3.78
CA GLU A 54 0.11 7.66 -3.64
C GLU A 54 -0.34 6.40 -4.38
N PHE A 55 -1.29 5.69 -3.77
CA PHE A 55 -2.00 4.58 -4.38
C PHE A 55 -3.50 4.62 -4.03
N PRO A 56 -4.36 4.13 -4.93
CA PRO A 56 -5.78 3.95 -4.64
C PRO A 56 -6.02 3.05 -3.43
N ALA A 57 -6.91 3.51 -2.54
CA ALA A 57 -7.37 2.80 -1.37
C ALA A 57 -8.91 2.75 -1.37
N ASN A 58 -9.46 1.56 -1.14
CA ASN A 58 -10.90 1.38 -0.95
C ASN A 58 -11.16 0.99 0.50
N PHE A 59 -12.05 1.72 1.17
CA PHE A 59 -12.21 1.60 2.63
C PHE A 59 -13.07 0.40 3.06
N SER A 60 -13.79 -0.22 2.12
CA SER A 60 -14.69 -1.36 2.38
C SER A 60 -14.12 -2.73 2.01
N ARG A 61 -12.81 -2.83 1.71
CA ARG A 61 -12.17 -4.11 1.35
C ARG A 61 -10.70 -4.15 1.75
N GLU A 62 -10.06 -5.31 1.55
CA GLU A 62 -8.62 -5.44 1.72
C GLU A 62 -7.86 -4.60 0.68
N LEU A 63 -6.77 -4.00 1.14
CA LEU A 63 -5.80 -3.36 0.27
C LEU A 63 -4.84 -4.42 -0.26
N HIS A 64 -4.65 -4.41 -1.57
CA HIS A 64 -3.76 -5.31 -2.27
C HIS A 64 -2.75 -4.47 -3.06
N LEU A 65 -1.48 -4.62 -2.75
CA LEU A 65 -0.38 -3.88 -3.36
C LEU A 65 0.67 -4.82 -3.91
N THR A 66 1.24 -4.44 -5.05
CA THR A 66 2.51 -4.99 -5.52
C THR A 66 3.62 -4.03 -5.14
N VAL A 67 4.52 -4.46 -4.28
CA VAL A 67 5.72 -3.71 -3.90
C VAL A 67 6.88 -4.14 -4.79
N VAL A 68 7.48 -3.16 -5.46
CA VAL A 68 8.59 -3.37 -6.40
C VAL A 68 9.83 -2.71 -5.84
N GLY A 69 10.85 -3.53 -5.59
CA GLY A 69 12.20 -3.09 -5.27
C GLY A 69 13.12 -3.16 -6.47
N SER A 70 14.40 -2.88 -6.26
CA SER A 70 15.42 -3.05 -7.30
C SER A 70 15.48 -4.50 -7.76
N GLU A 71 15.59 -5.47 -6.85
CA GLU A 71 15.79 -6.88 -7.20
C GLU A 71 14.67 -7.81 -6.76
N GLU A 72 13.64 -7.26 -6.11
CA GLU A 72 12.61 -8.05 -5.48
C GLU A 72 11.20 -7.51 -5.74
N LEU A 73 10.25 -8.43 -5.68
CA LEU A 73 8.84 -8.15 -5.78
C LEU A 73 8.11 -8.87 -4.67
N LEU A 74 7.34 -8.13 -3.89
CA LEU A 74 6.49 -8.66 -2.84
C LEU A 74 5.03 -8.27 -3.06
N TYR A 75 4.15 -9.22 -2.78
CA TYR A 75 2.72 -8.96 -2.71
C TYR A 75 2.34 -8.64 -1.27
N LEU A 76 1.63 -7.53 -1.09
CA LEU A 76 1.15 -7.11 0.21
C LEU A 76 -0.38 -7.12 0.23
N ASN A 77 -0.96 -7.81 1.20
CA ASN A 77 -2.37 -7.73 1.52
C ASN A 77 -2.55 -7.33 2.99
N PHE A 78 -3.31 -6.27 3.24
CA PHE A 78 -3.75 -5.93 4.59
C PHE A 78 -5.05 -5.13 4.54
N SER A 79 -5.81 -5.13 5.63
CA SER A 79 -7.02 -4.30 5.71
C SER A 79 -6.69 -2.98 6.35
N LEU A 80 -7.17 -1.91 5.71
CA LEU A 80 -7.10 -0.56 6.25
C LEU A 80 -8.03 -0.41 7.44
N TYR A 81 -9.32 -0.68 7.23
CA TYR A 81 -10.36 -0.46 8.22
C TYR A 81 -11.09 -1.78 8.53
N ARG A 82 -10.39 -2.76 9.11
CA ARG A 82 -11.01 -4.02 9.54
C ARG A 82 -11.21 -4.03 11.05
N THR A 83 -12.43 -4.30 11.47
CA THR A 83 -12.79 -4.52 12.87
C THR A 83 -13.48 -5.87 13.04
N LEU A 84 -13.50 -6.38 14.28
CA LEU A 84 -14.32 -7.50 14.68
C LEU A 84 -15.58 -6.94 15.37
N ALA A 85 -16.74 -7.15 14.76
CA ALA A 85 -18.03 -6.82 15.34
C ALA A 85 -18.87 -8.10 15.37
N ASP A 86 -19.40 -8.44 16.55
CA ASP A 86 -20.22 -9.64 16.76
C ASP A 86 -19.53 -10.96 16.34
N GLY A 87 -18.19 -11.01 16.49
CA GLY A 87 -17.38 -12.15 16.05
C GLY A 87 -17.11 -12.22 14.53
N LEU A 88 -17.66 -11.29 13.75
CA LEU A 88 -17.50 -11.22 12.30
C LEU A 88 -16.53 -10.10 11.90
N GLN A 89 -15.73 -10.35 10.87
CA GLN A 89 -14.92 -9.31 10.26
C GLN A 89 -15.84 -8.34 9.50
N ARG A 90 -15.77 -7.06 9.84
CA ARG A 90 -16.51 -6.00 9.14
C ARG A 90 -15.60 -4.84 8.76
N PHE A 91 -15.99 -4.15 7.69
CA PHE A 91 -15.42 -2.89 7.28
C PHE A 91 -16.42 -1.79 7.59
N PRO A 92 -16.16 -0.93 8.59
CA PRO A 92 -17.13 0.06 9.05
C PRO A 92 -17.33 1.21 8.08
N TRP A 93 -16.43 1.37 7.11
CA TRP A 93 -16.40 2.50 6.20
C TRP A 93 -16.51 2.04 4.75
N THR A 94 -17.28 2.79 3.96
CA THR A 94 -17.27 2.74 2.50
C THR A 94 -16.57 3.96 1.93
N GLY A 95 -16.53 4.06 0.61
CA GLY A 95 -15.82 5.12 -0.09
C GLY A 95 -14.42 4.68 -0.53
N SER A 96 -13.70 5.62 -1.08
CA SER A 96 -12.37 5.42 -1.63
C SER A 96 -11.57 6.70 -1.57
N GLY A 97 -10.26 6.55 -1.63
CA GLY A 97 -9.31 7.66 -1.58
C GLY A 97 -7.97 7.28 -2.15
N LEU A 98 -7.02 8.18 -1.98
CA LEU A 98 -5.60 7.94 -2.16
C LEU A 98 -4.95 7.81 -0.78
N ALA A 99 -3.99 6.91 -0.68
CA ALA A 99 -3.18 6.74 0.51
C ALA A 99 -1.71 6.60 0.13
N CYS A 100 -0.82 6.85 1.08
CA CYS A 100 0.60 6.62 0.92
C CYS A 100 1.22 6.08 2.22
N PHE A 101 2.32 5.36 2.08
CA PHE A 101 3.18 5.03 3.21
C PHE A 101 4.17 6.15 3.45
N GLU A 102 4.36 6.59 4.68
CA GLU A 102 5.33 7.65 5.01
C GLU A 102 6.21 7.26 6.21
N PRO A 103 7.47 7.73 6.27
CA PRO A 103 8.28 7.60 7.47
C PRO A 103 7.63 8.31 8.66
N SER A 104 7.70 7.69 9.83
CA SER A 104 7.27 8.34 11.07
C SER A 104 8.34 9.31 11.57
N ASN A 105 7.92 10.54 11.89
CA ASN A 105 8.75 11.56 12.54
C ASN A 105 8.42 11.71 14.03
N SER A 106 7.62 10.79 14.60
CA SER A 106 7.21 10.90 16.00
C SER A 106 8.40 10.63 16.94
N PRO A 107 8.62 11.48 17.98
CA PRO A 107 9.66 11.25 18.98
C PRO A 107 9.55 9.90 19.69
N GLN A 108 8.33 9.35 19.80
CA GLN A 108 8.09 8.04 20.42
C GLN A 108 8.74 6.86 19.66
N TYR A 109 9.10 7.07 18.40
CA TYR A 109 9.76 6.09 17.54
C TYR A 109 11.20 6.49 17.19
N ALA A 110 11.81 7.40 17.96
CA ALA A 110 13.19 7.81 17.75
C ALA A 110 14.14 6.59 17.67
N GLY A 111 15.03 6.60 16.67
CA GLY A 111 15.97 5.51 16.41
C GLY A 111 15.37 4.27 15.75
N ARG A 112 14.07 4.25 15.45
CA ARG A 112 13.40 3.13 14.77
C ARG A 112 12.95 3.50 13.37
N ARG A 113 12.88 2.51 12.48
CA ARG A 113 12.36 2.69 11.13
C ARG A 113 10.88 2.35 11.11
N VAL A 114 10.07 3.31 11.52
CA VAL A 114 8.61 3.16 11.59
C VAL A 114 7.95 3.86 10.41
N VAL A 115 6.97 3.20 9.80
CA VAL A 115 6.16 3.73 8.72
C VAL A 115 4.72 3.90 9.20
N HIS A 116 4.09 5.00 8.79
CA HIS A 116 2.65 5.21 8.90
C HIS A 116 1.96 5.05 7.55
N LEU A 117 0.64 4.89 7.57
CA LEU A 117 -0.19 5.01 6.39
C LEU A 117 -1.04 6.29 6.52
N ARG A 118 -0.96 7.18 5.53
CA ARG A 118 -1.73 8.42 5.49
C ARG A 118 -2.78 8.35 4.38
N ILE A 119 -3.99 8.84 4.65
CA ILE A 119 -5.00 9.10 3.62
C ILE A 119 -4.69 10.50 3.06
N THR A 120 -4.28 10.59 1.81
CA THR A 120 -3.88 11.87 1.22
C THR A 120 -5.07 12.61 0.61
N LYS A 121 -6.05 11.87 0.07
CA LYS A 121 -7.24 12.44 -0.59
C LYS A 121 -8.44 11.51 -0.51
N ILE A 122 -9.64 12.04 -0.40
CA ILE A 122 -10.90 11.31 -0.54
C ILE A 122 -11.39 11.47 -1.99
N VAL A 123 -11.69 10.34 -2.63
CA VAL A 123 -12.15 10.29 -4.03
C VAL A 123 -13.66 10.07 -4.09
N THR A 124 -14.18 9.18 -3.26
CA THR A 124 -15.64 8.99 -3.11
C THR A 124 -16.06 9.15 -1.65
N PRO A 125 -17.26 9.70 -1.39
CA PRO A 125 -17.70 10.00 -0.04
C PRO A 125 -17.61 8.80 0.91
N VAL A 126 -17.18 9.07 2.14
CA VAL A 126 -17.03 8.07 3.19
C VAL A 126 -18.32 7.98 3.99
N ALA A 127 -18.93 6.80 4.03
CA ALA A 127 -20.13 6.52 4.81
C ALA A 127 -19.93 5.32 5.74
N CYS A 128 -20.57 5.35 6.91
CA CYS A 128 -20.57 4.24 7.85
C CYS A 128 -21.55 3.15 7.39
N THR A 129 -21.15 1.88 7.48
CA THR A 129 -21.97 0.73 7.09
C THR A 129 -22.52 -0.07 8.27
N ILE A 130 -22.06 0.22 9.49
CA ILE A 130 -22.43 -0.51 10.69
C ILE A 130 -23.37 0.37 11.50
N GLU A 131 -24.61 -0.08 11.68
CA GLU A 131 -25.57 0.56 12.56
C GLU A 131 -25.08 0.50 14.01
N GLY A 132 -25.19 1.60 14.75
CA GLY A 132 -24.70 1.69 16.13
C GLY A 132 -23.17 1.59 16.28
N TYR A 133 -22.42 1.92 15.21
CA TYR A 133 -20.96 1.85 15.23
C TYR A 133 -20.33 2.68 16.36
N LYS A 134 -19.53 2.05 17.21
CA LYS A 134 -18.98 2.66 18.43
C LYS A 134 -17.66 3.42 18.24
N GLY A 135 -17.23 3.65 17.00
CA GLY A 135 -16.03 4.45 16.72
C GLY A 135 -14.70 3.76 17.01
N TRP A 136 -14.64 2.42 16.98
CA TRP A 136 -13.39 1.67 17.20
C TRP A 136 -12.29 2.01 16.19
N LEU A 137 -12.66 2.36 14.96
CA LEU A 137 -11.78 2.90 13.93
C LEU A 137 -12.32 4.26 13.54
N LEU A 138 -11.45 5.25 13.48
CA LEU A 138 -11.86 6.59 13.05
C LEU A 138 -12.26 6.59 11.58
N LYS A 139 -13.12 7.54 11.22
CA LYS A 139 -13.53 7.77 9.84
C LYS A 139 -12.31 8.15 8.99
N PRO A 140 -12.13 7.58 7.79
CA PRO A 140 -11.12 8.06 6.85
C PRO A 140 -11.34 9.55 6.53
N GLU A 141 -10.29 10.34 6.72
CA GLU A 141 -10.28 11.79 6.50
C GLU A 141 -9.01 12.21 5.76
N GLU A 142 -9.13 13.25 4.93
CA GLU A 142 -7.98 13.78 4.17
C GLU A 142 -6.90 14.29 5.11
N GLY A 143 -5.65 13.95 4.78
CA GLY A 143 -4.49 14.30 5.57
C GLY A 143 -4.36 13.53 6.88
N GLN A 144 -5.29 12.66 7.27
CA GLN A 144 -5.18 11.91 8.52
C GLN A 144 -4.42 10.60 8.35
N LEU A 145 -3.78 10.17 9.44
CA LEU A 145 -3.18 8.84 9.52
C LEU A 145 -4.28 7.80 9.67
N LEU A 146 -4.08 6.63 9.07
CA LEU A 146 -4.87 5.46 9.38
C LEU A 146 -4.78 5.20 10.88
N THR A 147 -5.91 4.93 11.53
CA THR A 147 -5.94 4.51 12.93
C THR A 147 -6.34 3.05 13.06
N HIS A 148 -5.85 2.39 14.09
CA HIS A 148 -6.33 1.08 14.52
C HIS A 148 -6.69 1.11 16.00
N LEU A 149 -7.47 0.13 16.45
CA LEU A 149 -7.69 -0.10 17.88
C LEU A 149 -6.83 -1.29 18.32
N PRO A 150 -5.76 -1.07 19.10
CA PRO A 150 -4.99 -2.16 19.66
C PRO A 150 -5.88 -3.05 20.54
N ARG A 151 -5.58 -4.35 20.60
CA ARG A 151 -6.33 -5.28 21.47
C ARG A 151 -6.23 -4.83 22.92
N GLY A 152 -7.38 -4.68 23.59
CA GLY A 152 -7.45 -4.27 24.99
C GLY A 152 -7.44 -2.75 25.21
N HIS A 153 -7.28 -1.95 24.14
CA HIS A 153 -7.30 -0.49 24.23
C HIS A 153 -8.72 0.04 23.97
N ARG A 154 -9.02 1.21 24.56
CA ARG A 154 -10.31 1.91 24.37
C ARG A 154 -10.21 3.08 23.40
N THR A 155 -9.00 3.49 23.06
CA THR A 155 -8.72 4.67 22.22
C THR A 155 -8.03 4.24 20.93
N PRO A 156 -8.53 4.68 19.76
CA PRO A 156 -7.83 4.47 18.49
C PRO A 156 -6.45 5.14 18.51
N GLU A 157 -5.46 4.45 17.96
CA GLU A 157 -4.09 4.94 17.84
C GLU A 157 -3.67 4.96 16.36
N PRO A 158 -2.80 5.91 15.94
CA PRO A 158 -2.22 5.88 14.61
C PRO A 158 -1.61 4.51 14.30
N TRP A 159 -1.93 3.99 13.13
CA TRP A 159 -1.30 2.81 12.60
C TRP A 159 0.17 3.11 12.35
N ALA A 160 1.01 2.41 13.08
CA ALA A 160 2.45 2.52 13.01
C ALA A 160 3.05 1.13 12.89
N TYR A 161 3.99 0.99 11.96
CA TYR A 161 4.59 -0.29 11.68
C TYR A 161 6.10 -0.19 11.64
N ASP A 162 6.74 -0.94 12.54
CA ASP A 162 8.18 -1.10 12.57
C ASP A 162 8.63 -2.04 11.43
N ILE A 163 9.40 -1.50 10.49
CA ILE A 163 9.84 -2.28 9.32
C ILE A 163 10.92 -3.31 9.67
N ASP A 164 11.48 -3.23 10.88
CA ASP A 164 12.45 -4.19 11.42
C ASP A 164 11.78 -5.37 12.15
N ALA A 165 10.45 -5.39 12.24
CA ALA A 165 9.70 -6.52 12.80
C ALA A 165 9.81 -7.81 11.95
N LYS A 166 9.74 -8.98 12.60
CA LYS A 166 9.79 -10.30 11.94
C LYS A 166 8.44 -10.70 11.31
N ARG A 167 7.98 -9.98 10.28
CA ARG A 167 6.69 -10.23 9.59
C ARG A 167 6.77 -9.87 8.09
N ASN A 168 5.90 -10.46 7.27
CA ASN A 168 5.87 -10.25 5.81
C ASN A 168 5.66 -8.78 5.41
N LEU A 169 4.78 -8.06 6.10
CA LEU A 169 4.57 -6.62 5.87
C LEU A 169 5.85 -5.80 6.11
N ALA A 170 6.70 -6.23 7.06
CA ALA A 170 7.96 -5.57 7.32
C ALA A 170 8.93 -5.70 6.15
N ALA A 171 8.96 -6.87 5.48
CA ALA A 171 9.79 -7.08 4.29
C ALA A 171 9.37 -6.16 3.14
N ALA A 172 8.07 -6.05 2.87
CA ALA A 172 7.53 -5.15 1.85
C ALA A 172 7.84 -3.67 2.17
N LEU A 173 7.67 -3.24 3.41
CA LEU A 173 7.97 -1.86 3.80
C LEU A 173 9.48 -1.56 3.79
N ARG A 174 10.35 -2.55 4.07
CA ARG A 174 11.80 -2.41 3.93
C ARG A 174 12.22 -2.13 2.49
N ILE A 175 11.59 -2.77 1.52
CA ILE A 175 11.81 -2.47 0.09
C ILE A 175 11.53 -0.99 -0.19
N LEU A 176 10.34 -0.52 0.20
CA LEU A 176 9.93 0.88 -0.04
C LEU A 176 10.87 1.86 0.68
N TRP A 177 11.27 1.55 1.91
CA TRP A 177 12.18 2.37 2.70
C TRP A 177 13.54 2.52 2.04
N ASN A 178 14.12 1.42 1.57
CA ASN A 178 15.44 1.43 0.94
C ASN A 178 15.40 2.12 -0.43
N SER A 179 14.32 1.95 -1.19
CA SER A 179 14.13 2.56 -2.51
C SER A 179 13.95 4.08 -2.44
N SER A 180 13.49 4.61 -1.31
CA SER A 180 13.29 6.05 -1.10
C SER A 180 14.57 6.82 -0.78
N ARG A 181 15.72 6.12 -0.70
CA ARG A 181 17.05 6.69 -0.42
C ARG A 181 17.96 6.76 -1.64
N ILE A 182 17.46 6.35 -2.80
CA ILE A 182 18.18 6.49 -4.07
C ILE A 182 17.80 7.88 -4.62
N PRO A 183 18.77 8.80 -4.77
CA PRO A 183 18.53 10.16 -5.27
C PRO A 183 18.03 10.17 -6.71
#